data_AF-A0A8S3AUD1-F1
#
_entry.id   AF-A0A8S3AUD1-F1
#
_cell.length_a   1.000
_cell.length_b   1.000
_cell.length_c   1.000
_cell.angle_alpha   90.00
_cell.angle_beta   90.00
_cell.angle_gamma   90.00
#
_symmetry.space_group_name_H-M   'P 1'
#
loop_
_entity.id
_entity.type
_entity.pdbx_description
1 polymer ?
#
loop_
_entity_poly.entity_id
_entity_poly.type
_entity_poly.pdbx_seq_one_letter_code
_entity_poly.pdbx_strand_id
1 'polypeptide(L)'
;MAGIDDYSANGSTAFDSLSKLCDELSSYHVSIDEIVQLRKALQQSRNYIKLDYKLHVSTSSTVPDHCSTFALSDPEEQMWSKSCDHTHDDICQQCHLLVMTLVRFESLIKENSNISEENRIRLMKSFTRDSDLVQEWKKHQLRAVHQEAARDHVLESLDEKSVNWAMKWLEKKYRQSQSDFYALRGLPWHLTHVVRLQPRHSSAKYSEKVFENRTFCHSFDSCIQNGASVVSILQDVFMRLKQQHPQIELAYVRSDNAGCYHGTDTLLAVKELYETTGILIHRIDFSEAQAGKGPCDRKAAVIKGEVRRNVDEKHDCTTSTEFVAAAKSTHHLSILSCTLPTTKKNDNQKQVGWH
;
A
#
# COMPACT_ATOMS: atom_id res chain seq x y z
N MET A 1 -7.90 -12.40 11.17
CA MET A 1 -7.93 -11.70 9.89
C MET A 1 -7.88 -10.22 10.20
N ALA A 2 -6.70 -9.60 10.13
CA ALA A 2 -6.63 -8.15 9.98
C ALA A 2 -7.12 -7.89 8.54
N GLY A 3 -8.37 -7.44 8.42
CA GLY A 3 -8.93 -7.03 7.15
C GLY A 3 -8.09 -5.86 6.63
N ILE A 4 -7.86 -5.82 5.32
CA ILE A 4 -7.22 -4.68 4.65
C ILE A 4 -7.89 -3.40 5.17
N ASP A 5 -7.13 -2.50 5.80
CA ASP A 5 -7.66 -1.22 6.25
C ASP A 5 -8.14 -0.43 5.02
N ASP A 6 -9.45 -0.45 4.79
CA ASP A 6 -10.10 0.21 3.67
C ASP A 6 -10.36 1.68 4.04
N TYR A 7 -9.30 2.48 4.14
CA TYR A 7 -9.37 3.89 4.53
C TYR A 7 -10.37 4.67 3.68
N SER A 8 -10.44 4.39 2.38
CA SER A 8 -11.35 5.11 1.48
C SER A 8 -12.82 4.71 1.68
N ALA A 9 -13.14 3.42 1.80
CA ALA A 9 -14.50 3.00 2.08
C ALA A 9 -14.94 3.36 3.50
N ASN A 10 -14.05 3.24 4.48
CA ASN A 10 -14.31 3.62 5.87
C ASN A 10 -14.56 5.13 5.99
N GLY A 11 -13.70 5.96 5.41
CA GLY A 11 -13.90 7.42 5.38
C GLY A 11 -15.17 7.82 4.63
N SER A 12 -15.46 7.18 3.50
CA SER A 12 -16.71 7.39 2.76
C SER A 12 -17.94 7.03 3.59
N THR A 13 -17.92 5.86 4.25
CA THR A 13 -19.00 5.40 5.14
C THR A 13 -19.15 6.31 6.36
N ALA A 14 -18.05 6.85 6.87
CA ALA A 14 -18.06 7.81 7.96
C ALA A 14 -18.75 9.12 7.56
N PHE A 15 -18.53 9.65 6.36
CA PHE A 15 -19.31 10.80 5.86
C PHE A 15 -20.81 10.50 5.73
N ASP A 16 -21.17 9.29 5.29
CA ASP A 16 -22.57 8.87 5.20
C ASP A 16 -23.18 8.75 6.61
N SER A 17 -22.44 8.25 7.60
CA SER A 17 -22.85 8.17 9.00
C SER A 17 -22.98 9.55 9.66
N LEU A 18 -22.03 10.47 9.46
CA LEU A 18 -22.12 11.86 9.91
C LEU A 18 -23.34 12.56 9.31
N SER A 19 -23.62 12.30 8.02
CA SER A 19 -24.82 12.84 7.36
C SER A 19 -26.12 12.31 7.96
N LYS A 20 -26.15 11.07 8.47
CA LYS A 20 -27.31 10.51 9.22
C LYS A 20 -27.38 11.07 10.63
N LEU A 21 -26.25 11.32 11.28
CA LEU A 21 -26.23 11.99 12.59
C LEU A 21 -26.80 13.41 12.49
N CYS A 22 -26.61 14.12 11.37
CA CYS A 22 -27.31 15.38 11.11
C CYS A 22 -28.85 15.22 11.12
N ASP A 23 -29.39 14.13 10.56
CA ASP A 23 -30.84 13.87 10.62
C ASP A 23 -31.29 13.68 12.07
N GLU A 24 -30.50 12.95 12.86
CA GLU A 24 -30.83 12.75 14.26
C GLU A 24 -30.83 14.07 15.05
N LEU A 25 -29.87 14.95 14.77
CA LEU A 25 -29.79 16.29 15.37
C LEU A 25 -31.03 17.14 15.10
N SER A 26 -31.73 16.93 13.98
CA SER A 26 -33.00 17.63 13.71
C SER A 26 -34.10 17.31 14.73
N SER A 27 -34.05 16.13 15.35
CA SER A 27 -34.99 15.74 16.43
C SER A 27 -34.72 16.48 17.75
N TYR A 28 -33.57 17.13 17.90
CA TYR A 28 -33.17 17.85 19.10
C TYR A 28 -33.22 19.38 18.92
N HIS A 29 -34.18 19.87 18.11
CA HIS A 29 -34.43 21.30 17.88
C HIS A 29 -33.25 22.09 17.28
N VAL A 30 -32.32 21.40 16.58
CA VAL A 30 -31.35 22.10 15.73
C VAL A 30 -32.09 22.64 14.49
N SER A 31 -31.79 23.88 14.10
CA SER A 31 -32.49 24.52 12.98
C SER A 31 -32.27 23.77 11.67
N ILE A 32 -33.29 23.73 10.82
CA ILE A 32 -33.21 23.07 9.51
C ILE A 32 -32.08 23.68 8.66
N ASP A 33 -31.91 25.01 8.72
CA ASP A 33 -30.86 25.71 7.98
C ASP A 33 -29.45 25.25 8.41
N GLU A 34 -29.20 25.13 9.72
CA GLU A 34 -27.93 24.63 10.25
C GLU A 34 -27.65 23.19 9.79
N ILE A 35 -28.66 22.32 9.82
CA ILE A 35 -28.56 20.94 9.33
C ILE A 35 -28.23 20.90 7.83
N VAL A 36 -28.87 21.74 7.02
CA VAL A 36 -28.62 21.82 5.57
C VAL A 36 -27.20 22.32 5.30
N GLN A 37 -26.74 23.35 6.02
CA GLN A 37 -25.39 23.90 5.88
C GLN A 37 -24.32 22.87 6.26
N LEU A 38 -24.48 22.18 7.39
CA LEU A 38 -23.57 21.11 7.82
C LEU A 38 -23.45 19.99 6.79
N ARG A 39 -24.58 19.52 6.25
CA ARG A 39 -24.57 18.47 5.23
C ARG A 39 -23.88 18.92 3.94
N LYS A 40 -24.13 20.16 3.51
CA LYS A 40 -23.46 20.73 2.35
C LYS A 40 -21.95 20.79 2.57
N ALA A 41 -21.50 21.23 3.75
CA ALA A 41 -20.10 21.32 4.09
C ALA A 41 -19.43 19.94 4.22
N LEU A 42 -20.10 18.95 4.80
CA LEU A 42 -19.64 17.56 4.84
C LEU A 42 -19.49 16.98 3.42
N GLN A 43 -20.47 17.21 2.54
CA GLN A 43 -20.40 16.75 1.15
C GLN A 43 -19.28 17.43 0.36
N GLN A 44 -19.08 18.73 0.55
CA GLN A 44 -17.95 19.46 -0.04
C GLN A 44 -16.61 18.91 0.46
N SER A 45 -16.48 18.70 1.77
CA SER A 45 -15.28 18.12 2.38
C SER A 45 -14.98 16.71 1.88
N ARG A 46 -16.02 15.88 1.72
CA ARG A 46 -15.90 14.53 1.13
C ARG A 46 -15.37 14.58 -0.30
N ASN A 47 -15.93 15.47 -1.12
CA ASN A 47 -15.50 15.63 -2.51
C ASN A 47 -14.05 16.13 -2.59
N TYR A 48 -13.70 17.09 -1.73
CA TYR A 48 -12.35 17.63 -1.63
C TYR A 48 -11.31 16.54 -1.30
N ILE A 49 -11.52 15.75 -0.24
CA ILE A 49 -10.60 14.65 0.12
C ILE A 49 -10.48 13.63 -1.03
N LYS A 50 -11.60 13.33 -1.70
CA LYS A 50 -11.65 12.31 -2.75
C LYS A 50 -10.96 12.74 -4.05
N LEU A 51 -11.07 14.00 -4.44
CA LEU A 51 -10.69 14.48 -5.78
C LEU A 51 -9.48 15.42 -5.75
N ASP A 52 -9.56 16.48 -4.95
CA ASP A 52 -8.69 17.65 -5.11
C ASP A 52 -7.52 17.65 -4.13
N TYR A 53 -7.69 17.10 -2.93
CA TYR A 53 -6.69 17.15 -1.86
C TYR A 53 -5.31 16.67 -2.32
N LYS A 54 -5.27 15.57 -3.07
CA LYS A 54 -4.01 15.00 -3.62
C LYS A 54 -3.25 15.97 -4.53
N LEU A 55 -3.96 16.83 -5.26
CA LEU A 55 -3.37 17.81 -6.17
C LEU A 55 -2.72 18.98 -5.42
N HIS A 56 -3.11 19.21 -4.17
CA HIS A 56 -2.53 20.26 -3.33
C HIS A 56 -1.29 19.78 -2.57
N VAL A 57 -1.12 18.47 -2.39
CA VAL A 57 0.00 17.90 -1.64
C VAL A 57 1.31 18.08 -2.41
N SER A 58 2.32 18.63 -1.75
CA SER A 58 3.69 18.74 -2.28
C SER A 58 4.71 18.75 -1.13
N THR A 59 6.01 18.76 -1.42
CA THR A 59 7.07 18.90 -0.39
C THR A 59 7.43 20.35 -0.09
N SER A 60 6.89 21.30 -0.86
CA SER A 60 7.20 22.73 -0.77
C SER A 60 5.95 23.60 -0.54
N SER A 61 4.86 22.98 -0.09
CA SER A 61 3.63 23.73 0.21
C SER A 61 3.78 24.52 1.50
N THR A 62 3.33 25.76 1.48
CA THR A 62 3.25 26.63 2.67
C THR A 62 2.00 26.36 3.53
N VAL A 63 1.14 25.43 3.12
CA VAL A 63 0.00 24.98 3.93
C VAL A 63 0.41 23.74 4.73
N PRO A 64 0.28 23.74 6.07
CA PRO A 64 0.70 22.60 6.92
C PRO A 64 0.13 21.25 6.46
N ASP A 65 -1.16 21.20 6.14
CA ASP A 65 -1.86 19.98 5.70
C ASP A 65 -1.39 19.45 4.34
N HIS A 66 -0.77 20.29 3.52
CA HIS A 66 -0.38 19.97 2.15
C HIS A 66 1.11 19.66 2.03
N CYS A 67 1.92 20.18 2.94
CA CYS A 67 3.34 19.89 2.97
C CYS A 67 3.57 18.47 3.49
N SER A 68 3.79 17.52 2.59
CA SER A 68 4.03 16.13 2.97
C SER A 68 5.29 15.94 3.83
N THR A 69 6.28 16.84 3.70
CA THR A 69 7.48 16.79 4.56
C THR A 69 7.15 17.20 5.98
N PHE A 70 6.41 18.30 6.16
CA PHE A 70 6.00 18.77 7.47
C PHE A 70 4.95 17.85 8.12
N ALA A 71 3.87 17.54 7.41
CA ALA A 71 2.75 16.78 7.97
C ALA A 71 3.06 15.30 8.27
N LEU A 72 4.12 14.74 7.69
CA LEU A 72 4.60 13.39 8.01
C LEU A 72 5.84 13.39 8.92
N SER A 73 6.38 14.56 9.25
CA SER A 73 7.50 14.67 10.18
C SER A 73 7.01 14.45 11.61
N ASP A 74 7.72 13.62 12.36
CA ASP A 74 7.50 13.51 13.80
C ASP A 74 8.11 14.73 14.51
N PRO A 75 7.35 15.47 15.35
CA PRO A 75 7.87 16.60 16.09
C PRO A 75 8.69 16.20 17.32
N GLU A 76 8.52 14.98 17.84
CA GLU A 76 9.14 14.50 19.07
C GLU A 76 10.34 13.60 18.76
N GLU A 77 10.25 12.78 17.71
CA GLU A 77 11.28 11.80 17.37
C GLU A 77 12.23 12.28 16.28
N GLN A 78 13.45 12.68 16.66
CA GLN A 78 14.45 13.26 15.76
C GLN A 78 14.80 12.33 14.56
N MET A 79 14.80 11.01 14.76
CA MET A 79 15.08 10.06 13.68
C MET A 79 13.98 9.98 12.61
N TRP A 80 12.79 10.48 12.94
CA TRP A 80 11.57 10.46 12.12
C TRP A 80 11.14 11.88 11.75
N SER A 81 11.96 12.87 12.14
CA SER A 81 11.72 14.28 11.96
C SER A 81 12.45 14.79 10.72
N LYS A 82 11.79 15.68 9.98
CA LYS A 82 12.39 16.39 8.85
C LYS A 82 11.93 17.84 8.83
N SER A 83 12.90 18.75 8.83
CA SER A 83 12.63 20.19 8.71
C SER A 83 12.37 20.60 7.26
N CYS A 84 11.60 21.67 7.12
CA CYS A 84 11.38 22.37 5.86
C CYS A 84 12.23 23.64 5.82
N ASP A 85 12.52 24.11 4.60
CA ASP A 85 13.22 25.37 4.32
C ASP A 85 12.27 26.57 4.13
N HIS A 86 10.98 26.37 4.37
CA HIS A 86 9.90 27.35 4.23
C HIS A 86 8.99 27.35 5.46
N THR A 87 8.14 28.38 5.58
CA THR A 87 7.16 28.51 6.67
C THR A 87 5.80 27.91 6.29
N HIS A 88 4.95 27.67 7.29
CA HIS A 88 3.66 27.01 7.12
C HIS A 88 2.49 27.91 7.59
N ASP A 89 2.45 29.14 7.09
CA ASP A 89 1.53 30.18 7.55
C ASP A 89 0.23 30.27 6.72
N ASP A 90 0.16 29.55 5.59
CA ASP A 90 -0.99 29.62 4.69
C ASP A 90 -2.12 28.68 5.10
N ILE A 91 -3.35 29.10 4.80
CA ILE A 91 -4.58 28.35 5.13
C ILE A 91 -5.28 27.92 3.84
N CYS A 92 -5.44 26.61 3.66
CA CYS A 92 -6.32 26.08 2.63
C CYS A 92 -7.78 26.16 3.09
N GLN A 93 -8.62 26.91 2.37
CA GLN A 93 -10.05 27.08 2.69
C GLN A 93 -10.81 25.75 2.75
N GLN A 94 -10.50 24.78 1.89
CA GLN A 94 -11.17 23.48 1.87
C GLN A 94 -10.77 22.58 3.05
N CYS A 95 -9.48 22.59 3.44
CA CYS A 95 -9.04 21.94 4.66
C CYS A 95 -9.69 22.59 5.89
N HIS A 96 -9.71 23.92 5.93
CA HIS A 96 -10.32 24.68 7.01
C HIS A 96 -11.83 24.42 7.11
N LEU A 97 -12.54 24.34 5.99
CA LEU A 97 -13.97 24.00 5.93
C LEU A 97 -14.26 22.69 6.66
N LEU A 98 -13.49 21.63 6.40
CA LEU A 98 -13.65 20.34 7.06
C LEU A 98 -13.48 20.48 8.58
N VAL A 99 -12.39 21.12 9.02
CA VAL A 99 -12.10 21.32 10.45
C VAL A 99 -13.24 22.09 11.13
N MET A 100 -13.65 23.21 10.56
CA MET A 100 -14.73 24.03 11.11
C MET A 100 -16.07 23.31 11.12
N THR A 101 -16.35 22.48 10.11
CA THR A 101 -17.56 21.66 10.05
C THR A 101 -17.60 20.66 11.20
N LEU A 102 -16.50 19.95 11.46
CA LEU A 102 -16.41 18.99 12.54
C LEU A 102 -16.50 19.67 13.92
N VAL A 103 -15.81 20.79 14.13
CA VAL A 103 -15.92 21.59 15.37
C VAL A 103 -17.35 22.06 15.60
N ARG A 104 -18.01 22.58 14.54
CA ARG A 104 -19.40 23.02 14.64
C ARG A 104 -20.33 21.85 14.98
N PHE A 105 -20.17 20.71 14.33
CA PHE A 105 -20.93 19.49 14.64
C PHE A 105 -20.77 19.10 16.11
N GLU A 106 -19.54 19.05 16.59
CA GLU A 106 -19.23 18.70 17.97
C GLU A 106 -19.91 19.64 18.97
N SER A 107 -19.88 20.95 18.70
CA SER A 107 -20.55 21.97 19.53
C SER A 107 -22.06 21.75 19.61
N LEU A 108 -22.71 21.38 18.49
CA LEU A 108 -24.15 21.12 18.48
C LEU A 108 -24.55 19.89 19.29
N ILE A 109 -23.66 18.91 19.47
CA ILE A 109 -23.92 17.78 20.37
C ILE A 109 -23.68 18.18 21.83
N LYS A 110 -22.58 18.90 22.10
CA LYS A 110 -22.18 19.25 23.48
C LYS A 110 -23.09 20.29 24.12
N GLU A 111 -23.39 21.36 23.40
CA GLU A 111 -24.04 22.56 23.94
C GLU A 111 -25.58 22.51 23.85
N ASN A 112 -26.14 21.53 23.14
CA ASN A 112 -27.58 21.42 22.98
C ASN A 112 -28.24 20.82 24.24
N SER A 113 -28.99 21.67 24.94
CA SER A 113 -29.73 21.34 26.15
C SER A 113 -30.88 20.36 25.93
N ASN A 114 -31.35 20.20 24.69
CA ASN A 114 -32.46 19.29 24.36
C ASN A 114 -32.01 17.83 24.22
N ILE A 115 -30.70 17.57 24.24
CA ILE A 115 -30.13 16.22 24.18
C ILE A 115 -29.99 15.69 25.62
N SER A 116 -30.58 14.53 25.91
CA SER A 116 -30.36 13.85 27.19
C SER A 116 -28.91 13.41 27.34
N GLU A 117 -28.43 13.23 28.57
CA GLU A 117 -27.03 12.84 28.79
C GLU A 117 -26.68 11.49 28.15
N GLU A 118 -27.59 10.51 28.22
CA GLU A 118 -27.41 9.22 27.56
C GLU A 118 -27.27 9.36 26.03
N ASN A 119 -28.13 10.16 25.41
CA ASN A 119 -28.06 10.40 23.97
C ASN A 119 -26.82 11.21 23.58
N ARG A 120 -26.40 12.17 24.41
CA ARG A 120 -25.18 12.96 24.19
C ARG A 120 -23.95 12.06 24.14
N ILE A 121 -23.81 11.14 25.10
CA ILE A 121 -22.71 10.17 25.13
C ILE A 121 -22.72 9.30 23.87
N ARG A 122 -23.90 8.80 23.45
CA ARG A 122 -24.04 7.94 22.26
C ARG A 122 -23.70 8.68 20.96
N LEU A 123 -24.23 9.89 20.80
CA LEU A 123 -23.97 10.76 19.66
C LEU A 123 -22.48 11.12 19.57
N MET A 124 -21.88 11.53 20.69
CA MET A 124 -20.47 11.89 20.74
C MET A 124 -19.57 10.70 20.40
N LYS A 125 -19.84 9.50 20.93
CA LYS A 125 -19.09 8.29 20.56
C LYS A 125 -19.15 8.01 19.06
N SER A 126 -20.32 8.18 18.45
CA SER A 126 -20.50 7.96 17.00
C SER A 126 -19.79 9.03 16.18
N PHE A 127 -19.94 10.30 16.58
CA PHE A 127 -19.27 11.44 15.97
C PHE A 127 -17.76 11.33 16.04
N THR A 128 -17.17 11.05 17.20
CA THR A 128 -15.72 10.90 17.38
C THR A 128 -15.18 9.79 16.48
N ARG A 129 -15.80 8.60 16.50
CA ARG A 129 -15.39 7.49 15.64
C ARG A 129 -15.40 7.88 14.17
N ASP A 130 -16.49 8.50 13.70
CA ASP A 130 -16.63 8.82 12.28
C ASP A 130 -15.72 9.99 11.87
N SER A 131 -15.51 10.97 12.75
CA SER A 131 -14.52 12.04 12.58
C SER A 131 -13.10 11.48 12.45
N ASP A 132 -12.72 10.54 13.31
CA ASP A 132 -11.41 9.88 13.26
C ASP A 132 -11.22 9.15 11.93
N LEU A 133 -12.22 8.42 11.46
CA LEU A 133 -12.18 7.75 10.15
C LEU A 133 -12.02 8.72 8.98
N VAL A 134 -12.66 9.89 9.04
CA VAL A 134 -12.48 10.95 8.03
C VAL A 134 -11.05 11.50 8.05
N GLN A 135 -10.49 11.74 9.24
CA GLN A 135 -9.10 12.21 9.39
C GLN A 135 -8.10 11.14 8.91
N GLU A 136 -8.30 9.88 9.26
CA GLU A 136 -7.46 8.78 8.78
C GLU A 136 -7.50 8.64 7.26
N TRP A 137 -8.66 8.85 6.63
CA TRP A 137 -8.74 8.88 5.17
C TRP A 137 -7.95 10.02 4.55
N LYS A 138 -7.98 11.22 5.13
CA LYS A 138 -7.19 12.38 4.68
C LYS A 138 -5.68 12.14 4.85
N LYS A 139 -5.24 11.64 6.01
CA LYS A 139 -3.84 11.26 6.27
C LYS A 139 -3.36 10.20 5.28
N HIS A 140 -4.21 9.24 4.98
CA HIS A 140 -3.96 8.23 3.96
C HIS A 140 -3.73 8.83 2.56
N GLN A 141 -4.54 9.81 2.13
CA GLN A 141 -4.30 10.50 0.85
C GLN A 141 -2.93 11.20 0.83
N LEU A 142 -2.53 11.84 1.92
CA LEU A 142 -1.24 12.50 2.06
C LEU A 142 -0.08 11.50 1.91
N ARG A 143 -0.12 10.38 2.65
CA ARG A 143 0.90 9.32 2.56
C ARG A 143 0.99 8.73 1.16
N ALA A 144 -0.15 8.49 0.50
CA ALA A 144 -0.20 7.97 -0.86
C ALA A 144 0.53 8.89 -1.86
N VAL A 145 0.32 10.21 -1.80
CA VAL A 145 1.02 11.16 -2.69
C VAL A 145 2.51 11.21 -2.39
N HIS A 146 2.89 11.23 -1.11
CA HIS A 146 4.29 11.25 -0.71
C HIS A 146 5.07 10.03 -1.22
N GLN A 147 4.48 8.84 -1.10
CA GLN A 147 5.09 7.61 -1.59
C GLN A 147 5.12 7.53 -3.13
N GLU A 148 4.14 8.10 -3.83
CA GLU A 148 4.16 8.23 -5.27
C GLU A 148 5.32 9.13 -5.74
N ALA A 149 5.53 10.28 -5.08
CA ALA A 149 6.68 11.13 -5.35
C ALA A 149 8.03 10.41 -5.10
N ALA A 150 8.12 9.62 -4.02
CA ALA A 150 9.30 8.82 -3.74
C ALA A 150 9.58 7.77 -4.84
N ARG A 151 8.53 7.12 -5.37
CA ARG A 151 8.64 6.18 -6.48
C ARG A 151 9.19 6.87 -7.74
N ASP A 152 8.65 8.04 -8.07
CA ASP A 152 9.05 8.76 -9.28
C ASP A 152 10.50 9.23 -9.18
N HIS A 153 10.92 9.71 -8.00
CA HIS A 153 12.32 10.02 -7.70
C HIS A 153 13.27 8.83 -7.89
N VAL A 154 12.87 7.63 -7.44
CA VAL A 154 13.67 6.40 -7.66
C VAL A 154 13.81 6.10 -9.15
N LEU A 155 12.73 6.22 -9.94
CA LEU A 155 12.79 5.98 -11.39
C LEU A 155 13.70 6.99 -12.10
N GLU A 156 13.69 8.24 -11.65
CA GLU A 156 14.58 9.29 -12.14
C GLU A 156 16.05 9.07 -11.74
N SER A 157 16.33 8.43 -10.60
CA SER A 157 17.69 8.15 -10.14
C SER A 157 18.28 6.85 -10.68
N LEU A 158 17.47 5.98 -11.30
CA LEU A 158 17.97 4.74 -11.89
C LEU A 158 19.05 4.99 -12.94
N ASP A 159 20.10 4.18 -12.84
CA ASP A 159 21.25 4.07 -13.74
C ASP A 159 21.40 2.62 -14.24
N GLU A 160 22.47 2.34 -14.99
CA GLU A 160 22.71 1.01 -15.58
C GLU A 160 23.06 -0.08 -14.54
N LYS A 161 23.37 0.32 -13.29
CA LYS A 161 23.76 -0.54 -12.18
C LYS A 161 22.65 -0.74 -11.14
N SER A 162 21.52 -0.05 -11.30
CA SER A 162 20.44 -0.04 -10.33
C SER A 162 19.10 -0.51 -10.92
N VAL A 163 18.27 -1.07 -10.05
CA VAL A 163 16.92 -1.53 -10.43
C VAL A 163 15.87 -1.09 -9.41
N ASN A 164 14.66 -0.82 -9.91
CA ASN A 164 13.46 -0.61 -9.08
C ASN A 164 12.62 -1.88 -9.09
N TRP A 165 12.29 -2.38 -7.91
CA TRP A 165 11.55 -3.61 -7.72
C TRP A 165 10.21 -3.33 -7.04
N ALA A 166 9.11 -3.81 -7.62
CA ALA A 166 7.83 -3.95 -6.93
C ALA A 166 7.48 -5.44 -6.66
N MET A 167 6.96 -5.76 -5.47
CA MET A 167 6.51 -7.12 -5.15
C MET A 167 5.08 -7.20 -4.60
N LYS A 168 4.43 -8.35 -4.81
CA LYS A 168 3.07 -8.63 -4.35
C LYS A 168 2.82 -10.12 -4.14
N TRP A 169 2.31 -10.48 -2.97
CA TRP A 169 1.89 -11.84 -2.65
C TRP A 169 0.44 -12.03 -3.05
N LEU A 170 0.12 -13.15 -3.69
CA LEU A 170 -1.22 -13.44 -4.18
C LEU A 170 -1.61 -14.87 -3.83
N GLU A 171 -2.80 -15.03 -3.28
CA GLU A 171 -3.46 -16.33 -3.16
C GLU A 171 -4.57 -16.38 -4.21
N LYS A 172 -4.68 -17.49 -4.96
CA LYS A 172 -5.80 -17.69 -5.90
C LYS A 172 -6.52 -19.00 -5.61
N LYS A 173 -7.86 -18.93 -5.47
CA LYS A 173 -8.75 -20.10 -5.40
C LYS A 173 -9.26 -20.46 -6.79
N TYR A 174 -9.27 -21.74 -7.12
CA TYR A 174 -9.76 -22.28 -8.38
C TYR A 174 -10.97 -23.18 -8.12
N ARG A 175 -12.18 -22.65 -8.39
CA ARG A 175 -13.53 -23.27 -8.27
C ARG A 175 -14.12 -23.40 -6.85
N GLN A 176 -15.43 -23.11 -6.73
CA GLN A 176 -16.28 -23.40 -5.56
C GLN A 176 -17.50 -24.18 -6.04
N SER A 177 -17.72 -25.39 -5.50
CA SER A 177 -19.06 -25.95 -5.31
C SER A 177 -19.55 -25.54 -3.91
N GLN A 178 -20.86 -25.44 -3.73
CA GLN A 178 -21.49 -24.86 -2.54
C GLN A 178 -21.37 -25.70 -1.26
N SER A 179 -20.84 -26.93 -1.32
CA SER A 179 -20.89 -27.89 -0.20
C SER A 179 -19.61 -27.99 0.64
N ASP A 180 -18.45 -27.55 0.15
CA ASP A 180 -17.16 -27.86 0.80
C ASP A 180 -16.56 -26.63 1.53
N PHE A 181 -17.36 -26.03 2.39
CA PHE A 181 -17.10 -24.72 3.02
C PHE A 181 -15.97 -24.67 4.07
N TYR A 182 -15.18 -25.73 4.30
CA TYR A 182 -14.11 -25.69 5.31
C TYR A 182 -12.80 -26.36 4.86
N ALA A 183 -11.76 -25.53 4.70
CA ALA A 183 -10.32 -25.85 4.83
C ALA A 183 -9.47 -26.34 3.62
N LEU A 184 -9.62 -25.79 2.41
CA LEU A 184 -8.55 -25.87 1.40
C LEU A 184 -8.11 -24.48 0.90
N ARG A 185 -6.79 -24.21 1.01
CA ARG A 185 -6.12 -22.94 0.65
C ARG A 185 -5.87 -22.88 -0.87
N GLY A 186 -5.96 -21.69 -1.46
CA GLY A 186 -5.61 -21.48 -2.87
C GLY A 186 -4.10 -21.63 -3.12
N LEU A 187 -3.69 -21.84 -4.37
CA LEU A 187 -2.27 -21.93 -4.72
C LEU A 187 -1.56 -20.61 -4.38
N PRO A 188 -0.52 -20.63 -3.51
CA PRO A 188 0.28 -19.46 -3.21
C PRO A 188 1.22 -19.11 -4.36
N TRP A 189 1.27 -17.83 -4.72
CA TRP A 189 2.19 -17.31 -5.72
C TRP A 189 2.63 -15.88 -5.38
N HIS A 190 3.82 -15.52 -5.84
CA HIS A 190 4.44 -14.24 -5.57
C HIS A 190 4.91 -13.59 -6.86
N LEU A 191 4.60 -12.31 -7.02
CA LEU A 191 5.05 -11.51 -8.15
C LEU A 191 6.15 -10.55 -7.74
N THR A 192 7.15 -10.50 -8.59
CA THR A 192 8.26 -9.56 -8.56
C THR A 192 8.33 -8.88 -9.90
N HIS A 193 8.23 -7.56 -9.94
CA HIS A 193 8.41 -6.75 -11.13
C HIS A 193 9.65 -5.89 -10.99
N VAL A 194 10.55 -5.99 -11.96
CA VAL A 194 11.85 -5.33 -11.99
C VAL A 194 11.86 -4.35 -13.16
N VAL A 195 12.24 -3.11 -12.87
CA VAL A 195 12.45 -2.03 -13.83
C VAL A 195 13.93 -1.68 -13.81
N ARG A 196 14.59 -1.68 -14.97
CA ARG A 196 16.00 -1.30 -15.13
C ARG A 196 16.16 -0.30 -16.25
N LEU A 197 17.17 0.56 -16.17
CA LEU A 197 17.57 1.38 -17.31
C LEU A 197 18.26 0.51 -18.37
N GLN A 198 17.90 0.68 -19.64
CA GLN A 198 18.61 0.03 -20.73
C GLN A 198 19.95 0.74 -20.98
N PRO A 199 21.05 -0.01 -21.19
CA PRO A 199 22.32 0.58 -21.58
C PRO A 199 22.14 1.36 -22.88
N ARG A 200 22.73 2.55 -22.96
CA ARG A 200 22.61 3.36 -24.19
C ARG A 200 23.27 2.63 -25.36
N HIS A 201 22.50 2.38 -26.41
CA HIS A 201 23.10 2.06 -27.71
C HIS A 201 23.71 3.33 -28.31
N SER A 202 24.94 3.21 -28.83
CA SER A 202 25.75 4.30 -29.41
C SER A 202 25.10 5.06 -30.59
N SER A 203 23.91 4.64 -31.03
CA SER A 203 23.12 5.25 -32.12
C SER A 203 21.85 5.98 -31.67
N ALA A 204 21.54 6.04 -30.36
CA ALA A 204 20.33 6.68 -29.87
C ALA A 204 20.41 8.22 -29.99
N LYS A 205 19.63 8.80 -30.91
CA LYS A 205 19.53 10.24 -31.18
C LYS A 205 18.83 11.06 -30.10
N TYR A 206 18.19 10.43 -29.12
CA TYR A 206 17.36 11.10 -28.12
C TYR A 206 17.89 10.87 -26.70
N SER A 207 17.76 11.89 -25.85
CA SER A 207 18.18 11.91 -24.44
C SER A 207 17.23 11.18 -23.47
N GLU A 208 16.21 10.50 -23.98
CA GLU A 208 15.15 9.90 -23.16
C GLU A 208 15.60 8.57 -22.53
N LYS A 209 15.28 8.38 -21.25
CA LYS A 209 15.56 7.13 -20.53
C LYS A 209 14.66 6.02 -21.05
N VAL A 210 15.24 4.95 -21.57
CA VAL A 210 14.51 3.76 -21.99
C VAL A 210 14.60 2.70 -20.89
N PHE A 211 13.46 2.28 -20.36
CA PHE A 211 13.39 1.27 -19.31
C PHE A 211 13.07 -0.11 -19.89
N GLU A 212 13.77 -1.14 -19.39
CA GLU A 212 13.38 -2.52 -19.56
C GLU A 212 12.64 -3.02 -18.33
N ASN A 213 11.58 -3.79 -18.55
CA ASN A 213 10.77 -4.37 -17.51
C ASN A 213 10.79 -5.90 -17.59
N ARG A 214 10.97 -6.55 -16.44
CA ARG A 214 10.91 -8.01 -16.31
C ARG A 214 10.08 -8.40 -15.09
N THR A 215 9.24 -9.42 -15.23
CA THR A 215 8.46 -9.96 -14.11
C THR A 215 8.84 -11.40 -13.83
N PHE A 216 9.01 -11.73 -12.56
CA PHE A 216 9.17 -13.08 -12.04
C PHE A 216 7.90 -13.44 -11.26
N CYS A 217 7.39 -14.64 -11.51
CA CYS A 217 6.22 -15.19 -10.86
C CYS A 217 6.59 -16.54 -10.23
N HIS A 218 6.77 -16.56 -8.92
CA HIS A 218 7.06 -17.78 -8.17
C HIS A 218 5.76 -18.40 -7.70
N SER A 219 5.44 -19.60 -8.16
CA SER A 219 4.27 -20.38 -7.76
C SER A 219 4.71 -21.53 -6.87
N PHE A 220 3.96 -21.82 -5.82
CA PHE A 220 4.29 -22.83 -4.82
C PHE A 220 3.11 -23.79 -4.65
N ASP A 221 3.37 -25.08 -4.43
CA ASP A 221 2.32 -26.04 -4.04
C ASP A 221 1.88 -25.80 -2.59
N SER A 222 2.84 -25.42 -1.74
CA SER A 222 2.61 -25.02 -0.36
C SER A 222 3.69 -24.03 0.06
N CYS A 223 3.28 -22.93 0.69
CA CYS A 223 4.18 -21.91 1.21
C CYS A 223 3.51 -21.15 2.35
N ILE A 224 4.29 -20.81 3.38
CA ILE A 224 3.85 -19.91 4.45
C ILE A 224 4.20 -18.48 4.02
N GLN A 225 3.24 -17.57 4.09
CA GLN A 225 3.50 -16.16 3.80
C GLN A 225 4.18 -15.50 5.01
N ASN A 226 5.52 -15.48 5.04
CA ASN A 226 6.33 -14.87 6.10
C ASN A 226 7.61 -14.21 5.54
N GLY A 227 8.36 -13.51 6.40
CA GLY A 227 9.60 -12.82 6.03
C GLY A 227 10.65 -13.74 5.42
N ALA A 228 10.88 -14.92 6.00
CA ALA A 228 11.83 -15.91 5.46
C ALA A 228 11.52 -16.34 4.02
N SER A 229 10.23 -16.50 3.70
CA SER A 229 9.77 -16.84 2.34
C SER A 229 10.02 -15.69 1.37
N VAL A 230 9.74 -14.45 1.81
CA VAL A 230 10.06 -13.23 1.04
C VAL A 230 11.56 -13.14 0.78
N VAL A 231 12.41 -13.35 1.78
CA VAL A 231 13.88 -13.31 1.65
C VAL A 231 14.38 -14.37 0.67
N SER A 232 13.85 -15.59 0.73
CA SER A 232 14.24 -16.67 -0.20
C SER A 232 13.89 -16.31 -1.65
N ILE A 233 12.71 -15.69 -1.87
CA ILE A 233 12.32 -15.19 -3.18
C ILE A 233 13.19 -14.01 -3.61
N LEU A 234 13.52 -13.11 -2.66
CA LEU A 234 14.39 -11.98 -2.90
C LEU A 234 15.74 -12.45 -3.46
N GLN A 235 16.33 -13.44 -2.78
CA GLN A 235 17.60 -14.05 -3.12
C GLN A 235 17.58 -14.71 -4.51
N ASP A 236 16.57 -15.53 -4.82
CA ASP A 236 16.45 -16.19 -6.13
C ASP A 236 16.38 -15.16 -7.27
N VAL A 237 15.57 -14.12 -7.12
CA VAL A 237 15.48 -13.05 -8.14
C VAL A 237 16.82 -12.35 -8.30
N PHE A 238 17.49 -11.98 -7.21
CA PHE A 238 18.78 -11.31 -7.27
C PHE A 238 19.86 -12.16 -7.94
N MET A 239 19.93 -13.46 -7.63
CA MET A 239 20.86 -14.37 -8.32
C MET A 239 20.57 -14.43 -9.82
N ARG A 240 19.30 -14.53 -10.23
CA ARG A 240 18.91 -14.53 -11.65
C ARG A 240 19.25 -13.21 -12.34
N LEU A 241 18.99 -12.09 -11.68
CA LEU A 241 19.35 -10.76 -12.20
C LEU A 241 20.85 -10.64 -12.37
N LYS A 242 21.65 -11.08 -11.39
CA LYS A 242 23.10 -11.03 -11.45
C LYS A 242 23.67 -11.93 -12.56
N GLN A 243 23.05 -13.09 -12.79
CA GLN A 243 23.42 -13.97 -13.90
C GLN A 243 23.16 -13.32 -15.28
N GLN A 244 22.06 -12.58 -15.42
CA GLN A 244 21.66 -11.95 -16.68
C GLN A 244 22.31 -10.58 -16.91
N HIS A 245 22.57 -9.86 -15.81
CA HIS A 245 23.06 -8.50 -15.78
C HIS A 245 24.08 -8.35 -14.63
N PRO A 246 25.33 -8.85 -14.81
CA PRO A 246 26.35 -8.84 -13.77
C PRO A 246 26.70 -7.46 -13.22
N GLN A 247 26.44 -6.40 -14.00
CA GLN A 247 26.71 -5.01 -13.63
C GLN A 247 25.76 -4.43 -12.58
N ILE A 248 24.62 -5.08 -12.29
CA ILE A 248 23.67 -4.59 -11.28
C ILE A 248 24.29 -4.72 -9.89
N GLU A 249 24.45 -3.61 -9.17
CA GLU A 249 25.06 -3.54 -7.85
C GLU A 249 24.07 -3.04 -6.79
N LEU A 250 22.99 -2.36 -7.21
CA LEU A 250 22.07 -1.65 -6.33
C LEU A 250 20.61 -2.00 -6.63
N ALA A 251 19.79 -2.09 -5.59
CA ALA A 251 18.34 -2.29 -5.71
C ALA A 251 17.56 -1.32 -4.82
N TYR A 252 16.48 -0.78 -5.37
CA TYR A 252 15.41 -0.09 -4.65
C TYR A 252 14.22 -1.04 -4.58
N VAL A 253 13.88 -1.48 -3.38
CA VAL A 253 12.82 -2.49 -3.17
C VAL A 253 11.56 -1.78 -2.73
N ARG A 254 10.44 -2.15 -3.33
CA ARG A 254 9.12 -1.70 -2.94
C ARG A 254 8.16 -2.87 -2.84
N SER A 255 7.39 -2.93 -1.77
CA SER A 255 6.37 -3.96 -1.57
C SER A 255 5.01 -3.33 -1.25
N ASP A 256 3.98 -4.17 -1.09
CA ASP A 256 2.82 -3.75 -0.31
C ASP A 256 3.18 -3.68 1.18
N ASN A 257 2.28 -3.09 1.97
CA ASN A 257 2.48 -2.93 3.42
C ASN A 257 1.97 -4.14 4.23
N ALA A 258 2.08 -5.37 3.70
CA ALA A 258 1.73 -6.58 4.44
C ALA A 258 2.86 -7.02 5.37
N GLY A 259 2.48 -7.61 6.50
CA GLY A 259 3.41 -8.04 7.57
C GLY A 259 4.53 -8.98 7.13
N CYS A 260 4.38 -9.71 6.02
CA CYS A 260 5.45 -10.55 5.48
C CYS A 260 6.60 -9.77 4.85
N TYR A 261 6.42 -8.50 4.48
CA TYR A 261 7.43 -7.68 3.81
C TYR A 261 8.18 -6.73 4.74
N HIS A 262 7.54 -6.28 5.82
CA HIS A 262 8.14 -5.36 6.79
C HIS A 262 8.45 -6.02 8.14
N GLY A 263 8.60 -7.36 8.15
CA GLY A 263 9.03 -8.10 9.32
C GLY A 263 10.53 -7.97 9.58
N THR A 264 10.95 -8.19 10.83
CA THR A 264 12.35 -8.15 11.25
C THR A 264 13.26 -9.03 10.39
N ASP A 265 12.79 -10.23 10.01
CA ASP A 265 13.53 -11.15 9.14
C ASP A 265 13.93 -10.50 7.80
N THR A 266 13.02 -9.76 7.16
CA THR A 266 13.27 -9.12 5.86
C THR A 266 14.28 -7.99 5.98
N LEU A 267 14.20 -7.19 7.05
CA LEU A 267 15.12 -6.09 7.29
C LEU A 267 16.53 -6.58 7.66
N LEU A 268 16.63 -7.61 8.52
CA LEU A 268 17.92 -8.19 8.91
C LEU A 268 18.60 -8.96 7.76
N ALA A 269 17.82 -9.52 6.85
CA ALA A 269 18.34 -10.26 5.69
C ALA A 269 19.01 -9.37 4.64
N VAL A 270 18.89 -8.05 4.70
CA VAL A 270 19.51 -7.12 3.72
C VAL A 270 21.02 -7.38 3.60
N LYS A 271 21.70 -7.59 4.72
CA LYS A 271 23.15 -7.85 4.74
C LYS A 271 23.48 -9.20 4.10
N GLU A 272 22.77 -10.26 4.48
CA GLU A 272 22.97 -11.61 3.95
C GLU A 272 22.67 -11.68 2.43
N LEU A 273 21.63 -10.99 1.97
CA LEU A 273 21.29 -10.88 0.56
C LEU A 273 22.42 -10.21 -0.23
N TYR A 274 23.01 -9.14 0.30
CA TYR A 274 24.16 -8.50 -0.33
C TYR A 274 25.37 -9.43 -0.39
N GLU A 275 25.73 -10.08 0.72
CA GLU A 275 26.86 -10.99 0.79
C GLU A 275 26.72 -12.17 -0.19
N THR A 276 25.49 -12.66 -0.39
CA THR A 276 25.23 -13.81 -1.25
C THR A 276 25.08 -13.45 -2.73
N THR A 277 24.54 -12.27 -3.04
CA THR A 277 24.14 -11.92 -4.42
C THR A 277 24.95 -10.78 -5.03
N GLY A 278 25.67 -10.01 -4.21
CA GLY A 278 26.40 -8.82 -4.61
C GLY A 278 25.50 -7.63 -5.00
N ILE A 279 24.20 -7.66 -4.65
CA ILE A 279 23.26 -6.55 -4.89
C ILE A 279 22.88 -5.93 -3.53
N LEU A 280 23.20 -4.66 -3.36
CA LEU A 280 22.89 -3.92 -2.15
C LEU A 280 21.47 -3.35 -2.24
N ILE A 281 20.63 -3.64 -1.25
CA ILE A 281 19.33 -2.96 -1.11
C ILE A 281 19.58 -1.59 -0.51
N HIS A 282 19.44 -0.54 -1.31
CA HIS A 282 19.67 0.85 -0.88
C HIS A 282 18.51 1.40 -0.05
N ARG A 283 17.29 1.01 -0.43
CA ARG A 283 16.05 1.53 0.15
C ARG A 283 14.96 0.46 0.04
N ILE A 284 14.14 0.38 1.08
CA ILE A 284 12.92 -0.42 1.12
C ILE A 284 11.75 0.52 1.35
N ASP A 285 10.80 0.54 0.42
CA ASP A 285 9.59 1.33 0.49
C ASP A 285 8.35 0.43 0.59
N PHE A 286 7.37 0.86 1.38
CA PHE A 286 6.09 0.16 1.53
C PHE A 286 4.99 0.99 0.89
N SER A 287 4.25 0.37 -0.03
CA SER A 287 3.16 1.04 -0.72
C SER A 287 1.93 1.12 0.19
N GLU A 288 1.35 2.30 0.29
CA GLU A 288 0.09 2.55 0.98
C GLU A 288 -0.98 1.68 0.33
N ALA A 289 -1.81 1.06 1.17
CA ALA A 289 -2.96 0.31 0.69
C ALA A 289 -3.79 1.19 -0.25
N GLN A 290 -4.49 0.62 -1.23
CA GLN A 290 -5.48 1.36 -2.04
C GLN A 290 -4.97 2.59 -2.84
N ALA A 291 -3.67 2.87 -2.89
CA ALA A 291 -3.08 4.00 -3.61
C ALA A 291 -2.93 3.75 -5.13
N GLY A 292 -3.84 2.98 -5.73
CA GLY A 292 -3.83 2.62 -7.15
C GLY A 292 -3.24 1.25 -7.46
N LYS A 293 -3.32 0.84 -8.73
CA LYS A 293 -2.85 -0.47 -9.20
C LYS A 293 -1.39 -0.39 -9.63
N GLY A 294 -0.54 -1.19 -9.00
CA GLY A 294 0.89 -1.26 -9.31
C GLY A 294 1.19 -2.08 -10.59
N PRO A 295 2.46 -2.10 -11.04
CA PRO A 295 2.90 -2.99 -12.12
C PRO A 295 2.62 -4.47 -11.84
N CYS A 296 2.77 -4.91 -10.59
CA CYS A 296 2.43 -6.26 -10.16
C CYS A 296 0.94 -6.58 -10.31
N ASP A 297 0.04 -5.63 -10.03
CA ASP A 297 -1.40 -5.82 -10.23
C ASP A 297 -1.77 -6.03 -11.70
N ARG A 298 -1.15 -5.23 -12.58
CA ARG A 298 -1.36 -5.35 -14.03
C ARG A 298 -0.87 -6.71 -14.53
N LYS A 299 0.31 -7.16 -14.09
CA LYS A 299 0.85 -8.48 -14.46
C LYS A 299 0.06 -9.64 -13.86
N ALA A 300 -0.41 -9.49 -12.63
CA ALA A 300 -1.31 -10.46 -12.00
C ALA A 300 -2.60 -10.65 -12.80
N ALA A 301 -3.19 -9.56 -13.32
CA ALA A 301 -4.40 -9.63 -14.13
C ALA A 301 -4.17 -10.42 -15.43
N VAL A 302 -3.04 -10.20 -16.11
CA VAL A 302 -2.64 -10.94 -17.31
C VAL A 302 -2.51 -12.43 -17.00
N ILE A 303 -1.72 -12.79 -15.99
CA ILE A 303 -1.50 -14.19 -15.57
C ILE A 303 -2.83 -14.86 -15.19
N LYS A 304 -3.67 -14.15 -14.42
CA LYS A 304 -5.00 -14.66 -14.04
C LYS A 304 -5.88 -14.92 -15.27
N GLY A 305 -5.79 -14.09 -16.30
CA GLY A 305 -6.47 -14.25 -17.58
C GLY A 305 -5.99 -15.50 -18.32
N GLU A 306 -4.68 -15.69 -18.47
CA GLU A 306 -4.11 -16.90 -19.10
C GLU A 306 -4.55 -18.18 -18.41
N VAL A 307 -4.38 -18.23 -17.08
CA VAL A 307 -4.80 -19.38 -16.28
C VAL A 307 -6.29 -19.63 -16.43
N ARG A 308 -7.12 -18.57 -16.43
CA ARG A 308 -8.57 -18.73 -16.59
C ARG A 308 -8.93 -19.32 -17.95
N ARG A 309 -8.27 -18.89 -19.03
CA ARG A 309 -8.50 -19.47 -20.36
C ARG A 309 -8.19 -20.96 -20.40
N ASN A 310 -7.03 -21.35 -19.87
CA ASN A 310 -6.61 -22.75 -19.84
C ASN A 310 -7.59 -23.63 -19.03
N VAL A 311 -8.07 -23.09 -17.92
CA VAL A 311 -9.11 -23.66 -17.07
C VAL A 311 -10.46 -23.83 -17.79
N ASP A 312 -10.86 -22.83 -18.57
CA ASP A 312 -12.13 -22.82 -19.30
C ASP A 312 -12.08 -23.84 -20.46
N GLU A 313 -10.88 -24.16 -20.96
CA GLU A 313 -10.59 -25.27 -21.88
C GLU A 313 -10.61 -26.66 -21.20
N LYS A 314 -11.06 -26.74 -19.93
CA LYS A 314 -11.18 -27.97 -19.13
C LYS A 314 -9.84 -28.60 -18.69
N HIS A 315 -8.77 -27.81 -18.62
CA HIS A 315 -7.53 -28.24 -17.97
C HIS A 315 -7.56 -27.97 -16.46
N ASP A 316 -6.80 -28.77 -15.71
CA ASP A 316 -6.60 -28.58 -14.28
C ASP A 316 -5.51 -27.55 -13.99
N CYS A 317 -5.65 -26.86 -12.87
CA CYS A 317 -4.69 -25.86 -12.38
C CYS A 317 -4.68 -25.88 -10.85
N THR A 318 -4.33 -27.03 -10.30
CA THR A 318 -4.32 -27.37 -8.88
C THR A 318 -2.92 -27.48 -8.29
N THR A 319 -1.90 -27.64 -9.14
CA THR A 319 -0.48 -27.63 -8.75
C THR A 319 0.26 -26.42 -9.31
N SER A 320 1.39 -26.06 -8.71
CA SER A 320 2.30 -25.02 -9.19
C SER A 320 2.85 -25.34 -10.59
N THR A 321 3.07 -26.63 -10.89
CA THR A 321 3.50 -27.08 -12.22
C THR A 321 2.41 -26.83 -13.26
N GLU A 322 1.16 -27.19 -12.96
CA GLU A 322 0.02 -26.88 -13.83
C GLU A 322 -0.17 -25.37 -14.00
N PHE A 323 0.02 -24.60 -12.92
CA PHE A 323 -0.05 -23.14 -12.97
C PHE A 323 0.99 -22.56 -13.93
N VAL A 324 2.24 -23.03 -13.88
CA VAL A 324 3.31 -22.60 -14.81
C VAL A 324 2.93 -22.91 -16.26
N ALA A 325 2.41 -24.11 -16.52
CA ALA A 325 1.97 -24.52 -17.85
C ALA A 325 0.80 -23.65 -18.36
N ALA A 326 -0.16 -23.37 -17.50
CA ALA A 326 -1.33 -22.56 -17.82
C ALA A 326 -1.00 -21.08 -18.03
N ALA A 327 -0.12 -20.51 -17.20
CA ALA A 327 0.17 -19.09 -17.18
C ALA A 327 1.17 -18.62 -18.27
N LYS A 328 1.95 -19.55 -18.84
CA LYS A 328 2.86 -19.36 -19.99
C LYS A 328 3.91 -18.25 -19.83
N SER A 329 5.18 -18.65 -19.74
CA SER A 329 6.31 -17.69 -19.73
C SER A 329 6.43 -16.93 -21.06
N THR A 330 6.90 -15.69 -21.00
CA THR A 330 7.20 -14.83 -22.16
C THR A 330 8.57 -14.18 -21.98
N HIS A 331 9.04 -13.44 -22.99
CA HIS A 331 10.31 -12.69 -22.89
C HIS A 331 10.37 -11.77 -21.66
N HIS A 332 9.24 -11.17 -21.26
CA HIS A 332 9.16 -10.22 -20.13
C HIS A 332 8.55 -10.83 -18.86
N LEU A 333 8.22 -12.12 -18.85
CA LEU A 333 7.56 -12.81 -17.73
C LEU A 333 8.13 -14.22 -17.57
N SER A 334 8.84 -14.45 -16.47
CA SER A 334 9.33 -15.77 -16.07
C SER A 334 8.40 -16.34 -15.00
N ILE A 335 7.77 -17.48 -15.28
CA ILE A 335 6.91 -18.19 -14.32
C ILE A 335 7.62 -19.45 -13.85
N LEU A 336 7.74 -19.60 -12.53
CA LEU A 336 8.58 -20.57 -11.87
C LEU A 336 7.73 -21.40 -10.91
N SER A 337 7.81 -22.73 -10.99
CA SER A 337 7.34 -23.60 -9.91
C SER A 337 8.47 -23.72 -8.90
N CYS A 338 8.15 -23.53 -7.62
CA CYS A 338 9.12 -23.36 -6.56
C CYS A 338 8.71 -24.14 -5.31
N THR A 339 9.74 -24.63 -4.60
CA THR A 339 9.62 -25.21 -3.27
C THR A 339 10.58 -24.45 -2.38
N LEU A 340 10.10 -23.92 -1.26
CA LEU A 340 11.00 -23.24 -0.32
C LEU A 340 11.93 -24.24 0.35
N PRO A 341 13.18 -23.83 0.67
CA PRO A 341 14.07 -24.63 1.50
C PRO A 341 13.38 -24.92 2.83
N THR A 342 13.30 -26.20 3.22
CA THR A 342 12.86 -26.55 4.57
C THR A 342 13.92 -26.04 5.55
N THR A 343 13.56 -25.06 6.38
CA THR A 343 14.38 -24.70 7.54
C THR A 343 14.49 -25.94 8.42
N LYS A 344 15.65 -26.59 8.44
CA LYS A 344 15.98 -27.49 9.56
C LYS A 344 15.87 -26.62 10.81
N LYS A 345 14.97 -26.99 11.73
CA LYS A 345 14.98 -26.40 13.07
C LYS A 345 16.39 -26.61 13.63
N ASN A 346 17.15 -25.54 13.76
CA ASN A 346 18.33 -25.57 14.61
C ASN A 346 17.79 -25.58 16.04
N ASP A 347 17.80 -26.75 16.69
CA ASP A 347 17.43 -26.96 18.10
C ASP A 347 18.39 -26.27 19.10
N ASN A 348 19.08 -25.20 18.69
CA ASN A 348 20.10 -24.51 19.48
C ASN A 348 19.84 -23.00 19.66
N GLN A 349 18.58 -22.54 19.63
CA GLN A 349 18.25 -21.25 20.25
C GLN A 349 18.22 -21.41 21.77
N LYS A 350 19.40 -21.29 22.40
CA LYS A 350 19.47 -20.91 23.82
C LYS A 350 18.77 -19.56 23.96
N GLN A 351 17.72 -19.52 24.79
CA GLN A 351 17.11 -18.28 25.26
C GLN A 351 18.21 -17.40 25.86
N VAL A 352 18.49 -16.27 25.22
CA VAL A 352 19.24 -15.19 25.85
C VAL A 352 18.23 -14.42 26.69
N GLY A 353 18.28 -14.62 28.00
CA GLY A 353 17.52 -13.82 28.96
C GLY A 353 18.14 -12.42 29.05
N TRP A 354 17.28 -11.40 28.98
CA TRP A 354 17.66 -10.03 29.30
C TRP A 354 17.56 -9.85 30.81
N HIS A 355 18.65 -9.37 31.43
CA HIS A 355 18.67 -8.85 32.80
C HIS A 355 18.24 -7.38 32.81
#